data_AF-A0A847HEX9-F1
#
_entry.id   AF-A0A847HEX9-F1
#
_cell.length_a   1.000
_cell.length_b   1.000
_cell.length_c   1.000
_cell.angle_alpha   90.00
_cell.angle_beta   90.00
_cell.angle_gamma   90.00
#
_symmetry.space_group_name_H-M   'P 1'
#
loop_
_entity.id
_entity.type
_entity.pdbx_description
1 polymer ?
#
loop_
_entity_poly.entity_id
_entity_poly.type
_entity_poly.pdbx_seq_one_letter_code
_entity_poly.pdbx_strand_id
1 'polypeptide(L)'
;MSPLPVFLLSRADGLLYVYTSQPPSPAFAQKFKEEASCRNSFNEKILWLRNHAEDTSDNSESRLFERECAIPLSGDLTEEDATEALDNSIQDVIKHALIMPASGMMPEEIHNPINTTPLELIEYQKALRSEVVGELDKHFGISDHELRSRVESKIDDAMQRTPPPKIKGHNSEVEVKKFLIDEILGLGPLEDFMRDEDVDEIMVNGPDRIFVEKSGRLMLTDRKFSNSDHVRTVIERILMPVGRTVNERTPYVDARLQDGSRVHAIIPPLALTGPMITIRKFSKVPISMEDLVYRFKSISPAAAEFLKLCVHLKKNIIVSGGASSGKTTLLNVLSNFILPSERVICIEDSAELKLTQVNLGRLEARQQGTEAKNQVTIRDLVRNALRMRPDRIIVGECRGPEAIDMLQAMNTGHDGSLTTLHANTPRDALARLETMVLMAGVDLPLRAIREQIASSVNFVVQNGRLADGSRRLLELVEVTGIEDNVIKTQTIFKFEKKWIGEDGHVVGELLPTGALPEFIRSIPGSFLEQHAHLFKVKSPTAKNEEAAR
;
A
#
# COMPACT_ATOMS: atom_id res chain seq x y z
N MET A 1 -17.87 -15.25 0.19
CA MET A 1 -17.82 -14.23 1.26
C MET A 1 -17.18 -14.89 2.47
N SER A 2 -15.92 -14.57 2.74
CA SER A 2 -15.24 -14.94 3.98
C SER A 2 -15.43 -13.77 4.95
N PRO A 3 -16.00 -13.98 6.14
CA PRO A 3 -15.98 -12.95 7.18
C PRO A 3 -14.65 -13.07 7.94
N LEU A 4 -13.83 -12.02 7.84
CA LEU A 4 -12.90 -11.60 8.89
C LEU A 4 -13.30 -10.17 9.24
N PRO A 5 -13.34 -9.82 10.54
CA PRO A 5 -12.11 -9.48 11.24
C PRO A 5 -12.02 -10.13 12.64
N VAL A 6 -10.87 -10.75 12.92
CA VAL A 6 -10.45 -11.12 14.28
C VAL A 6 -9.84 -9.89 14.93
N PHE A 7 -10.46 -9.38 16.00
CA PHE A 7 -9.85 -8.37 16.87
C PHE A 7 -9.38 -9.06 18.16
N LEU A 8 -8.11 -8.85 18.52
CA LEU A 8 -7.54 -9.22 19.83
C LEU A 8 -7.73 -8.04 20.79
N LEU A 9 -8.35 -8.28 21.95
CA LEU A 9 -8.49 -7.26 22.99
C LEU A 9 -7.20 -7.21 23.83
N SER A 10 -6.70 -6.01 24.12
CA SER A 10 -5.38 -5.79 24.77
C SER A 10 -5.23 -6.35 26.20
N ARG A 11 -6.30 -6.90 26.80
CA ARG A 11 -6.31 -7.48 28.15
C ARG A 11 -6.92 -8.88 28.23
N ALA A 12 -7.29 -9.51 27.11
CA ALA A 12 -7.87 -10.85 27.09
C ALA A 12 -7.37 -11.63 25.88
N ASP A 13 -7.05 -12.91 26.05
CA ASP A 13 -6.80 -13.86 24.94
C ASP A 13 -8.13 -14.23 24.26
N GLY A 14 -8.91 -13.24 23.86
CA GLY A 14 -10.25 -13.38 23.31
C GLY A 14 -10.28 -13.14 21.80
N LEU A 15 -11.09 -13.92 21.08
CA LEU A 15 -11.33 -13.81 19.65
C LEU A 15 -12.77 -13.36 19.42
N LEU A 16 -12.96 -12.23 18.71
CA LEU A 16 -14.28 -11.75 18.33
C LEU A 16 -14.70 -12.36 17.00
N TYR A 17 -15.88 -12.98 16.96
CA TYR A 17 -16.47 -13.53 15.74
C TYR A 17 -17.77 -12.80 15.40
N VAL A 18 -17.77 -12.04 14.29
CA VAL A 18 -18.92 -11.25 13.84
C VAL A 18 -19.70 -11.98 12.76
N TYR A 19 -21.02 -12.11 12.91
CA TYR A 19 -21.93 -12.68 11.91
C TYR A 19 -23.24 -11.90 11.80
N THR A 20 -23.91 -11.97 10.66
CA THR A 20 -25.19 -11.26 10.42
C THR A 20 -26.39 -12.15 10.73
N SER A 21 -27.59 -11.55 10.82
CA SER A 21 -28.87 -12.22 11.09
C SER A 21 -29.32 -13.25 10.03
N GLN A 22 -28.63 -13.37 8.90
CA GLN A 22 -28.70 -14.59 8.10
C GLN A 22 -27.68 -15.59 8.65
N PRO A 23 -28.12 -16.67 9.31
CA PRO A 23 -27.20 -17.59 9.94
C PRO A 23 -26.25 -18.16 8.87
N PRO A 24 -24.94 -18.31 9.12
CA PRO A 24 -24.23 -19.39 8.44
C PRO A 24 -25.04 -20.66 8.78
N SER A 25 -25.38 -21.48 7.77
CA SER A 25 -26.35 -22.57 7.94
C SER A 25 -26.15 -23.28 9.29
N PRO A 26 -27.21 -23.71 10.01
CA PRO A 26 -27.05 -24.40 11.29
C PRO A 26 -25.97 -25.50 11.28
N ALA A 27 -25.75 -26.13 10.11
CA ALA A 27 -24.66 -27.05 9.83
C ALA A 27 -23.24 -26.45 9.95
N PHE A 28 -23.00 -25.21 9.51
CA PHE A 28 -21.71 -24.53 9.68
C PHE A 28 -21.42 -24.19 11.13
N ALA A 29 -22.39 -23.62 11.86
CA ALA A 29 -22.23 -23.30 13.28
C ALA A 29 -21.95 -24.57 14.11
N GLN A 30 -22.65 -25.66 13.80
CA GLN A 30 -22.44 -26.96 14.44
C GLN A 30 -21.06 -27.56 14.10
N LYS A 31 -20.65 -27.53 12.83
CA LYS A 31 -19.34 -28.01 12.37
C LYS A 31 -18.18 -27.19 12.94
N PHE A 32 -18.31 -25.88 13.02
CA PHE A 32 -17.30 -25.02 13.65
C PHE A 32 -17.21 -25.25 15.15
N LYS A 33 -18.34 -25.48 15.84
CA LYS A 33 -18.37 -25.83 17.28
C LYS A 33 -17.71 -27.19 17.53
N GLU A 34 -17.88 -28.15 16.62
CA GLU A 34 -17.15 -29.44 16.62
C GLU A 34 -15.64 -29.24 16.41
N GLU A 35 -15.22 -28.48 15.40
CA GLU A 35 -13.79 -28.20 15.13
C GLU A 35 -13.11 -27.39 16.26
N ALA A 36 -13.82 -26.43 16.85
CA ALA A 36 -13.36 -25.61 17.97
C ALA A 36 -13.27 -26.41 19.28
N SER A 37 -14.14 -27.41 19.47
CA SER A 37 -14.09 -28.31 20.63
C SER A 37 -12.99 -29.37 20.53
N CYS A 38 -12.48 -29.66 19.32
CA CYS A 38 -11.28 -30.48 19.13
C CYS A 38 -9.98 -29.79 19.56
N ARG A 39 -9.98 -28.47 19.78
CA ARG A 39 -8.85 -27.72 20.33
C ARG A 39 -9.14 -27.35 21.79
N ASN A 40 -8.43 -27.97 22.73
CA ASN A 40 -8.59 -27.68 24.16
C ASN A 40 -8.57 -26.15 24.40
N SER A 41 -9.51 -25.68 25.23
CA SER A 41 -9.69 -24.29 25.68
C SER A 41 -9.95 -23.21 24.61
N PHE A 42 -10.22 -23.57 23.35
CA PHE A 42 -10.50 -22.59 22.30
C PHE A 42 -11.93 -22.00 22.38
N ASN A 43 -12.94 -22.81 22.69
CA ASN A 43 -14.33 -22.35 22.84
C ASN A 43 -14.51 -21.31 23.96
N GLU A 44 -13.69 -21.39 25.01
CA GLU A 44 -13.73 -20.47 26.15
C GLU A 44 -13.10 -19.10 25.86
N LYS A 45 -12.52 -18.93 24.66
CA LYS A 45 -11.85 -17.71 24.20
C LYS A 45 -12.61 -16.98 23.10
N ILE A 46 -13.80 -17.43 22.69
CA ILE A 46 -14.56 -16.79 21.60
C ILE A 46 -15.70 -15.92 22.15
N LEU A 47 -15.78 -14.68 21.67
CA LEU A 47 -16.91 -13.76 21.84
C LEU A 47 -17.68 -13.68 20.54
N TRP A 48 -18.98 -14.00 20.57
CA TRP A 48 -19.82 -14.00 19.38
C TRP A 48 -20.53 -12.64 19.26
N LEU A 49 -20.38 -11.96 18.13
CA LEU A 49 -21.02 -10.68 17.84
C LEU A 49 -22.05 -10.86 16.74
N ARG A 50 -23.33 -10.77 17.09
CA ARG A 50 -24.43 -10.79 16.13
C ARG A 50 -24.68 -9.37 15.63
N ASN A 51 -24.29 -9.10 14.39
CA ASN A 51 -24.52 -7.84 13.71
C ASN A 51 -25.94 -7.80 13.11
N HIS A 52 -26.59 -6.63 13.16
CA HIS A 52 -27.97 -6.42 12.72
C HIS A 52 -28.99 -7.26 13.51
N ALA A 53 -28.94 -7.19 14.84
CA ALA A 53 -30.01 -7.75 15.67
C ALA A 53 -31.24 -6.84 15.65
N GLU A 54 -32.42 -7.41 15.39
CA GLU A 54 -33.70 -6.73 15.56
C GLU A 54 -33.99 -6.55 17.05
N ASP A 55 -34.38 -5.34 17.44
CA ASP A 55 -34.66 -4.97 18.82
C ASP A 55 -35.97 -5.60 19.27
N THR A 56 -35.88 -6.82 19.81
CA THR A 56 -36.97 -7.45 20.55
C THR A 56 -36.49 -7.78 21.94
N SER A 57 -36.92 -6.96 22.88
CA SER A 57 -36.85 -7.18 24.32
C SER A 57 -37.22 -8.62 24.67
N ASP A 58 -36.34 -9.29 25.41
CA ASP A 58 -36.54 -10.60 26.06
C ASP A 58 -36.78 -11.83 25.16
N ASN A 59 -35.75 -12.30 24.44
CA ASN A 59 -35.72 -13.70 24.05
C ASN A 59 -34.33 -14.34 24.17
N SER A 60 -34.07 -14.93 25.34
CA SER A 60 -32.97 -15.87 25.57
C SER A 60 -33.01 -17.08 24.63
N GLU A 61 -34.14 -17.34 23.96
CA GLU A 61 -34.33 -18.42 22.98
C GLU A 61 -33.71 -18.12 21.60
N SER A 62 -33.27 -16.88 21.32
CA SER A 62 -32.67 -16.51 20.03
C SER A 62 -31.14 -16.55 19.99
N ARG A 63 -30.48 -16.75 21.14
CA ARG A 63 -29.02 -16.79 21.23
C ARG A 63 -28.51 -18.17 20.81
N LEU A 64 -27.65 -18.21 19.79
CA LEU A 64 -27.06 -19.44 19.28
C LEU A 64 -25.85 -19.88 20.12
N PHE A 65 -25.23 -18.93 20.84
CA PHE A 65 -24.00 -19.16 21.60
C PHE A 65 -24.06 -18.60 23.03
N GLU A 66 -23.30 -19.22 23.92
CA GLU A 66 -23.29 -18.94 25.37
C GLU A 66 -22.67 -17.57 25.74
N ARG A 67 -21.95 -16.92 24.81
CA ARG A 67 -21.29 -15.60 24.94
C ARG A 67 -21.54 -14.72 23.73
N GLU A 68 -22.80 -14.61 23.34
CA GLU A 68 -23.26 -13.82 22.21
C GLU A 68 -23.69 -12.40 22.65
N CYS A 69 -23.07 -11.38 22.05
CA CYS A 69 -23.47 -9.97 22.16
C CYS A 69 -24.15 -9.53 20.86
N ALA A 70 -25.20 -8.72 20.97
CA ALA A 70 -25.94 -8.22 19.82
C ALA A 70 -25.52 -6.78 19.50
N ILE A 71 -25.38 -6.45 18.22
CA ILE A 71 -25.21 -5.09 17.72
C ILE A 71 -26.53 -4.70 17.02
N PRO A 72 -27.24 -3.67 17.49
CA PRO A 72 -28.58 -3.33 17.03
C PRO A 72 -28.60 -2.82 15.59
N LEU A 73 -29.74 -2.99 14.92
CA LEU A 73 -30.02 -2.41 13.62
C LEU A 73 -30.30 -0.91 13.79
N SER A 74 -29.50 -0.04 13.17
CA SER A 74 -29.63 1.42 13.27
C SER A 74 -30.84 2.01 12.51
N GLY A 75 -31.80 1.18 12.10
CA GLY A 75 -32.84 1.54 11.14
C GLY A 75 -33.98 2.38 11.70
N ASP A 76 -34.33 2.20 12.98
CA ASP A 76 -35.53 2.79 13.60
C ASP A 76 -35.25 3.56 14.91
N LEU A 77 -33.99 3.75 15.27
CA LEU A 77 -33.56 4.44 16.50
C LEU A 77 -33.20 5.90 16.20
N THR A 78 -33.51 6.83 17.12
CA THR A 78 -32.99 8.22 17.02
C THR A 78 -31.46 8.23 17.20
N GLU A 79 -30.75 9.29 16.77
CA GLU A 79 -29.28 9.35 16.91
C GLU A 79 -28.80 9.18 18.36
N GLU A 80 -29.58 9.66 19.34
CA GLU A 80 -29.28 9.48 20.77
C GLU A 80 -29.51 8.03 21.21
N ASP A 81 -30.66 7.43 20.86
CA ASP A 81 -31.00 6.04 21.22
C ASP A 81 -30.07 5.02 20.55
N ALA A 82 -29.66 5.28 19.30
CA ALA A 82 -28.72 4.44 18.56
C ALA A 82 -27.32 4.46 19.19
N THR A 83 -26.91 5.62 19.73
CA THR A 83 -25.63 5.77 20.42
C THR A 83 -25.65 5.07 21.77
N GLU A 84 -26.74 5.21 22.53
CA GLU A 84 -26.92 4.51 23.82
C GLU A 84 -26.98 2.98 23.64
N ALA A 85 -27.70 2.50 22.63
CA ALA A 85 -27.80 1.08 22.34
C ALA A 85 -26.45 0.48 21.92
N LEU A 86 -25.66 1.21 21.12
CA LEU A 86 -24.30 0.79 20.75
C LEU A 86 -23.35 0.79 21.95
N ASP A 87 -23.43 1.82 22.81
CA ASP A 87 -22.63 1.89 24.04
C ASP A 87 -22.96 0.72 24.99
N ASN A 88 -24.23 0.35 25.12
CA ASN A 88 -24.66 -0.82 25.88
C ASN A 88 -24.08 -2.13 25.30
N SER A 89 -24.12 -2.30 23.97
CA SER A 89 -23.48 -3.45 23.30
C SER A 89 -21.97 -3.49 23.55
N ILE A 90 -21.29 -2.35 23.54
CA ILE A 90 -19.86 -2.25 23.84
C ILE A 90 -19.59 -2.63 25.30
N GLN A 91 -20.43 -2.18 26.26
CA GLN A 91 -20.30 -2.55 27.67
C GLN A 91 -20.49 -4.06 27.89
N ASP A 92 -21.43 -4.70 27.18
CA ASP A 92 -21.62 -6.15 27.25
C ASP A 92 -20.40 -6.92 26.72
N VAL A 93 -19.81 -6.46 25.61
CA VAL A 93 -18.55 -7.02 25.08
C VAL A 93 -17.42 -6.88 26.10
N ILE A 94 -17.29 -5.72 26.74
CA ILE A 94 -16.28 -5.47 27.78
C ILE A 94 -16.51 -6.41 28.97
N LYS A 95 -17.74 -6.56 29.44
CA LYS A 95 -18.09 -7.45 30.56
C LYS A 95 -17.74 -8.90 30.27
N HIS A 96 -18.04 -9.38 29.07
CA HIS A 96 -17.69 -10.74 28.66
C HIS A 96 -16.18 -10.92 28.43
N ALA A 97 -15.47 -9.89 27.98
CA ALA A 97 -14.01 -9.93 27.85
C ALA A 97 -13.30 -9.95 29.22
N LEU A 98 -13.81 -9.25 30.22
CA LEU A 98 -13.22 -9.16 31.57
C LEU A 98 -13.23 -10.48 32.34
N ILE A 99 -14.17 -11.38 32.02
CA ILE A 99 -14.25 -12.72 32.63
C ILE A 99 -13.44 -13.78 31.87
N MET A 100 -12.85 -13.43 30.72
CA MET A 100 -11.98 -14.35 30.00
C MET A 100 -10.61 -14.41 30.71
N PRO A 101 -10.06 -15.61 30.93
CA PRO A 101 -8.75 -15.74 31.53
C PRO A 101 -7.70 -15.11 30.60
N ALA A 102 -7.13 -13.99 31.03
CA ALA A 102 -5.87 -13.52 30.48
C ALA A 102 -4.80 -14.49 30.95
N SER A 103 -4.12 -15.20 30.04
CA SER A 103 -2.85 -15.82 30.41
C SER A 103 -2.00 -14.66 30.96
N GLY A 104 -1.59 -14.68 32.23
CA GLY A 104 -0.84 -13.58 32.87
C GLY A 104 0.52 -13.28 32.24
N MET A 105 0.80 -13.84 31.06
CA MET A 105 1.80 -13.36 30.13
C MET A 105 1.16 -12.21 29.36
N MET A 106 1.69 -10.99 29.52
CA MET A 106 1.72 -10.12 28.34
C MET A 106 2.20 -10.99 27.19
N PRO A 107 1.71 -10.82 25.95
CA PRO A 107 2.52 -11.29 24.85
C PRO A 107 3.87 -10.61 25.11
N GLU A 108 4.87 -11.39 25.57
CA GLU A 108 6.23 -11.17 25.09
C GLU A 108 6.00 -10.85 23.64
N GLU A 109 6.48 -9.67 23.21
CA GLU A 109 6.42 -9.28 21.82
C GLU A 109 6.40 -10.57 21.02
N ILE A 110 5.36 -10.80 20.21
CA ILE A 110 5.52 -11.81 19.19
C ILE A 110 6.58 -11.18 18.25
N HIS A 111 7.86 -11.06 18.68
CA HIS A 111 8.85 -12.02 18.27
C HIS A 111 8.07 -13.31 18.08
N ASN A 112 7.51 -13.45 16.87
CA ASN A 112 7.55 -14.74 16.21
C ASN A 112 8.91 -15.24 16.66
N PRO A 113 9.02 -16.33 17.46
CA PRO A 113 10.29 -17.01 17.50
C PRO A 113 10.57 -17.12 16.03
N ILE A 114 11.58 -16.35 15.57
CA ILE A 114 12.01 -16.37 14.20
C ILE A 114 12.04 -17.87 13.96
N ASN A 115 11.35 -18.36 12.93
CA ASN A 115 11.46 -19.76 12.53
C ASN A 115 12.92 -19.93 12.11
N THR A 116 13.84 -19.88 13.09
CA THR A 116 15.25 -20.09 12.98
C THR A 116 15.26 -21.57 12.79
N THR A 117 15.35 -21.94 11.52
CA THR A 117 15.66 -23.29 11.10
C THR A 117 16.74 -23.79 12.06
N PRO A 118 16.49 -24.86 12.82
CA PRO A 118 17.45 -25.39 13.78
C PRO A 118 18.85 -25.49 13.16
N LEU A 119 19.91 -25.20 13.92
CA LEU A 119 21.29 -25.18 13.41
C LEU A 119 21.66 -26.49 12.69
N GLU A 120 21.22 -27.64 13.22
CA GLU A 120 21.40 -28.95 12.60
C GLU A 120 20.75 -29.04 11.20
N LEU A 121 19.57 -28.45 11.01
CA LEU A 121 18.91 -28.38 9.72
C LEU A 121 19.66 -27.44 8.75
N ILE A 122 20.18 -26.32 9.23
CA ILE A 122 20.96 -25.38 8.40
C ILE A 122 22.25 -26.05 7.89
N GLU A 123 22.96 -26.76 8.76
CA GLU A 123 24.18 -27.47 8.39
C GLU A 123 23.89 -28.59 7.40
N TYR A 124 22.83 -29.36 7.65
CA TYR A 124 22.38 -30.41 6.74
C TYR A 124 21.98 -29.86 5.37
N GLN A 125 21.20 -28.76 5.33
CA GLN A 125 20.82 -28.07 4.08
C GLN A 125 22.04 -27.62 3.27
N LYS A 126 23.04 -27.03 3.92
CA LYS A 126 24.28 -26.58 3.26
C LYS A 126 25.07 -27.75 2.68
N ALA A 127 25.22 -28.84 3.43
CA ALA A 127 25.94 -30.03 2.98
C ALA A 127 25.25 -30.67 1.76
N LEU A 128 23.94 -30.88 1.88
CA LEU A 128 23.13 -31.52 0.83
C LEU A 128 23.08 -30.66 -0.44
N ARG A 129 22.98 -29.34 -0.30
CA ARG A 129 23.09 -28.43 -1.45
C ARG A 129 24.43 -28.59 -2.17
N SER A 130 25.54 -28.63 -1.44
CA SER A 130 26.86 -28.74 -2.05
C SER A 130 27.02 -30.06 -2.81
N GLU A 131 26.46 -31.16 -2.29
CA GLU A 131 26.40 -32.45 -2.98
C GLU A 131 25.57 -32.35 -4.27
N VAL A 132 24.33 -31.87 -4.17
CA VAL A 132 23.41 -31.80 -5.32
C VAL A 132 23.95 -30.84 -6.41
N VAL A 133 24.45 -29.66 -6.04
CA VAL A 133 25.03 -28.71 -7.00
C VAL A 133 26.32 -29.25 -7.62
N GLY A 134 27.12 -30.01 -6.87
CA GLY A 134 28.32 -30.67 -7.39
C GLY A 134 28.02 -31.77 -8.42
N GLU A 135 26.89 -32.47 -8.26
CA GLU A 135 26.41 -33.49 -9.22
C GLU A 135 25.65 -32.90 -10.41
N LEU A 136 25.26 -31.62 -10.37
CA LEU A 136 24.58 -30.91 -11.46
C LEU A 136 25.62 -30.36 -12.45
N ASP A 137 25.97 -31.17 -13.44
CA ASP A 137 26.82 -30.75 -14.55
C ASP A 137 26.25 -29.53 -15.31
N LYS A 138 27.12 -28.63 -15.78
CA LYS A 138 26.77 -27.47 -16.64
C LYS A 138 26.15 -27.93 -17.97
N HIS A 139 24.83 -27.98 -18.04
CA HIS A 139 24.12 -28.38 -19.26
C HIS A 139 23.29 -27.24 -19.82
N PHE A 140 23.58 -26.87 -21.07
CA PHE A 140 22.80 -25.95 -21.88
C PHE A 140 21.73 -26.72 -22.66
N GLY A 141 20.50 -26.19 -22.73
CA GLY A 141 19.45 -26.65 -23.67
C GLY A 141 18.34 -27.55 -23.11
N ILE A 142 18.23 -27.71 -21.80
CA ILE A 142 17.15 -28.47 -21.13
C ILE A 142 15.96 -27.54 -20.85
N SER A 143 14.74 -28.05 -20.95
CA SER A 143 13.52 -27.30 -20.57
C SER A 143 13.41 -27.13 -19.05
N ASP A 144 12.81 -26.03 -18.57
CA ASP A 144 12.65 -25.76 -17.13
C ASP A 144 11.96 -26.91 -16.37
N HIS A 145 10.98 -27.57 -16.99
CA HIS A 145 10.27 -28.70 -16.39
C HIS A 145 11.18 -29.93 -16.22
N GLU A 146 12.00 -30.23 -17.22
CA GLU A 146 12.92 -31.36 -17.20
C GLU A 146 14.09 -31.12 -16.24
N LEU A 147 14.59 -29.88 -16.19
CA LEU A 147 15.58 -29.47 -15.19
C LEU A 147 15.02 -29.62 -13.77
N ARG A 148 13.77 -29.20 -13.55
CA ARG A 148 13.10 -29.32 -12.25
C ARG A 148 12.98 -30.78 -11.81
N SER A 149 12.46 -31.65 -12.67
CA SER A 149 12.31 -33.06 -12.36
C SER A 149 13.64 -33.73 -12.04
N ARG A 150 14.71 -33.37 -12.75
CA ARG A 150 16.06 -33.90 -12.51
C ARG A 150 16.63 -33.43 -11.18
N VAL A 151 16.48 -32.15 -10.83
CA VAL A 151 16.90 -31.62 -9.53
C VAL A 151 16.10 -32.26 -8.39
N GLU A 152 14.79 -32.41 -8.54
CA GLU A 152 13.94 -33.09 -7.54
C GLU A 152 14.40 -34.54 -7.31
N SER A 153 14.65 -35.31 -8.39
CA SER A 153 15.18 -36.67 -8.28
C SER A 153 16.54 -36.72 -7.57
N LYS A 154 17.42 -35.76 -7.85
CA LYS A 154 18.75 -35.70 -7.21
C LYS A 154 18.69 -35.33 -5.74
N ILE A 155 17.77 -34.44 -5.37
CA ILE A 155 17.50 -34.12 -3.96
C ILE A 155 16.98 -35.38 -3.25
N ASP A 156 16.03 -36.09 -3.85
CA ASP A 156 15.46 -37.30 -3.26
C ASP A 156 16.52 -38.40 -3.08
N ASP A 157 17.37 -38.63 -4.09
CA ASP A 157 18.49 -39.57 -3.99
C ASP A 157 19.47 -39.20 -2.86
N ALA A 158 19.82 -37.92 -2.75
CA ALA A 158 20.76 -37.45 -1.74
C ALA A 158 20.16 -37.54 -0.32
N MET A 159 18.86 -37.23 -0.17
CA MET A 159 18.13 -37.40 1.10
C MET A 159 17.94 -38.87 1.49
N GLN A 160 17.89 -39.80 0.54
CA GLN A 160 17.89 -41.23 0.84
C GLN A 160 19.25 -41.72 1.36
N ARG A 161 20.36 -41.20 0.79
CA ARG A 161 21.72 -41.53 1.25
C ARG A 161 21.99 -40.96 2.65
N THR A 162 21.62 -39.71 2.86
CA THR A 162 21.80 -39.00 4.12
C THR A 162 20.44 -38.46 4.56
N PRO A 163 19.69 -39.13 5.44
CA PRO A 163 18.36 -38.68 5.85
C PRO A 163 18.37 -37.37 6.65
N PRO A 164 17.33 -36.52 6.52
CA PRO A 164 17.25 -35.27 7.27
C PRO A 164 17.09 -35.52 8.78
N PRO A 165 17.65 -34.64 9.64
CA PRO A 165 17.52 -34.77 11.09
C PRO A 165 16.06 -34.66 11.51
N LYS A 166 15.59 -35.55 12.40
CA LYS A 166 14.21 -35.52 12.92
C LYS A 166 14.11 -34.51 14.05
N ILE A 167 13.48 -33.36 13.78
CA ILE A 167 13.30 -32.30 14.77
C ILE A 167 11.82 -32.20 15.14
N LYS A 168 11.54 -32.20 16.45
CA LYS A 168 10.17 -32.17 16.97
C LYS A 168 9.48 -30.87 16.52
N GLY A 169 8.32 -31.00 15.88
CA GLY A 169 7.53 -29.86 15.38
C GLY A 169 7.87 -29.42 13.96
N HIS A 170 8.91 -29.99 13.33
CA HIS A 170 9.31 -29.69 11.96
C HIS A 170 9.03 -30.88 11.04
N ASN A 171 8.64 -30.59 9.80
CA ASN A 171 8.65 -31.61 8.75
C ASN A 171 9.95 -31.45 7.96
N SER A 172 11.06 -31.88 8.56
CA SER A 172 12.42 -31.70 8.03
C SER A 172 12.58 -32.11 6.57
N GLU A 173 11.89 -33.18 6.14
CA GLU A 173 11.96 -33.65 4.76
C GLU A 173 11.34 -32.64 3.78
N VAL A 174 10.13 -32.18 4.07
CA VAL A 174 9.43 -31.18 3.24
C VAL A 174 10.13 -29.83 3.29
N GLU A 175 10.59 -29.41 4.46
CA GLU A 175 11.30 -28.13 4.66
C GLU A 175 12.62 -28.09 3.89
N VAL A 176 13.44 -29.15 3.98
CA VAL A 176 14.71 -29.22 3.25
C VAL A 176 14.48 -29.32 1.75
N LYS A 177 13.54 -30.15 1.31
CA LYS A 177 13.24 -30.28 -0.13
C LYS A 177 12.77 -28.96 -0.73
N LYS A 178 11.84 -28.26 -0.06
CA LYS A 178 11.41 -26.91 -0.47
C LYS A 178 12.59 -25.95 -0.55
N PHE A 179 13.40 -25.89 0.51
CA PHE A 179 14.57 -25.02 0.59
C PHE A 179 15.55 -25.26 -0.56
N LEU A 180 15.90 -26.52 -0.83
CA LEU A 180 16.83 -26.88 -1.90
C LEU A 180 16.28 -26.57 -3.29
N ILE A 181 14.98 -26.78 -3.52
CA ILE A 181 14.34 -26.40 -4.78
C ILE A 181 14.39 -24.88 -4.95
N ASP A 182 13.99 -24.12 -3.94
CA ASP A 182 14.00 -22.66 -3.99
C ASP A 182 15.43 -22.12 -4.17
N GLU A 183 16.45 -22.77 -3.58
CA GLU A 183 17.87 -22.38 -3.72
C GLU A 183 18.50 -22.78 -5.06
N ILE A 184 18.18 -23.98 -5.57
CA ILE A 184 18.80 -24.51 -6.81
C ILE A 184 18.06 -24.01 -8.05
N LEU A 185 16.73 -23.84 -8.01
CA LEU A 185 15.92 -23.49 -9.17
C LEU A 185 15.19 -22.14 -9.03
N GLY A 186 14.89 -21.70 -7.82
CA GLY A 186 14.15 -20.47 -7.54
C GLY A 186 15.05 -19.24 -7.39
N LEU A 187 14.53 -18.26 -6.63
CA LEU A 187 15.24 -17.02 -6.29
C LEU A 187 16.06 -17.13 -4.98
N GLY A 188 16.27 -18.37 -4.51
CA GLY A 188 16.99 -18.66 -3.28
C GLY A 188 16.34 -17.99 -2.07
N PRO A 189 17.12 -17.29 -1.23
CA PRO A 189 16.59 -16.67 -0.01
C PRO A 189 15.48 -15.62 -0.27
N LEU A 190 15.34 -15.12 -1.49
CA LEU A 190 14.34 -14.10 -1.82
C LEU A 190 12.94 -14.69 -2.01
N GLU A 191 12.81 -15.99 -2.21
CA GLU A 191 11.54 -16.63 -2.59
C GLU A 191 10.45 -16.41 -1.52
N ASP A 192 10.78 -16.60 -0.24
CA ASP A 192 9.84 -16.38 0.86
C ASP A 192 9.42 -14.90 0.93
N PHE A 193 10.36 -13.95 0.76
CA PHE A 193 10.05 -12.51 0.76
C PHE A 193 9.25 -12.06 -0.46
N MET A 194 9.46 -12.69 -1.61
CA MET A 194 8.65 -12.44 -2.81
C MET A 194 7.21 -12.89 -2.62
N ARG A 195 6.98 -13.99 -1.91
CA ARG A 195 5.64 -14.53 -1.60
C ARG A 195 4.93 -13.76 -0.47
N ASP A 196 5.66 -13.19 0.47
CA ASP A 196 5.13 -12.49 1.65
C ASP A 196 4.46 -11.15 1.28
N GLU A 197 3.12 -11.07 1.38
CA GLU A 197 2.36 -9.87 1.00
C GLU A 197 2.62 -8.64 1.88
N ASP A 198 3.21 -8.81 3.07
CA ASP A 198 3.56 -7.71 3.97
C ASP A 198 4.92 -7.06 3.62
N VAL A 199 5.69 -7.66 2.71
CA VAL A 199 6.95 -7.10 2.19
C VAL A 199 6.68 -6.16 1.01
N ASP A 200 7.08 -4.91 1.17
CA ASP A 200 6.97 -3.86 0.15
C ASP A 200 8.21 -3.81 -0.76
N GLU A 201 9.40 -3.96 -0.17
CA GLU A 201 10.68 -3.83 -0.87
C GLU A 201 11.72 -4.81 -0.32
N ILE A 202 12.61 -5.30 -1.19
CA ILE A 202 13.70 -6.22 -0.86
C ILE A 202 15.01 -5.62 -1.38
N MET A 203 16.04 -5.53 -0.53
CA MET A 203 17.35 -5.01 -0.90
C MET A 203 18.45 -6.01 -0.53
N VAL A 204 19.24 -6.42 -1.51
CA VAL A 204 20.39 -7.30 -1.35
C VAL A 204 21.65 -6.47 -1.53
N ASN A 205 22.45 -6.36 -0.47
CA ASN A 205 23.70 -5.60 -0.44
C ASN A 205 24.89 -6.57 -0.33
N GLY A 206 25.12 -7.33 -1.41
CA GLY A 206 26.04 -8.48 -1.40
C GLY A 206 25.41 -9.74 -0.78
N PRO A 207 26.16 -10.84 -0.67
CA PRO A 207 25.60 -12.14 -0.28
C PRO A 207 25.14 -12.20 1.19
N ASP A 208 25.74 -11.42 2.08
CA ASP A 208 25.54 -11.54 3.52
C ASP A 208 24.45 -10.66 4.11
N ARG A 209 23.91 -9.71 3.34
CA ARG A 209 23.01 -8.66 3.85
C ARG A 209 21.79 -8.51 2.97
N ILE A 210 20.65 -8.99 3.48
CA ILE A 210 19.33 -8.82 2.86
C ILE A 210 18.46 -7.99 3.80
N PHE A 211 17.97 -6.86 3.31
CA PHE A 211 17.00 -6.02 4.00
C PHE A 211 15.62 -6.16 3.34
N VAL A 212 14.58 -5.99 4.13
CA VAL A 212 13.20 -5.88 3.66
C VAL A 212 12.54 -4.65 4.27
N GLU A 213 11.67 -3.99 3.50
CA GLU A 213 10.73 -2.99 4.03
C GLU A 213 9.39 -3.66 4.31
N LYS A 214 8.92 -3.56 5.56
CA LYS A 214 7.58 -3.98 5.98
C LYS A 214 6.90 -2.82 6.68
N SER A 215 5.69 -2.47 6.26
CA SER A 215 4.90 -1.39 6.88
C SER A 215 5.68 -0.07 7.03
N GLY A 216 6.51 0.26 6.03
CA GLY A 216 7.35 1.47 6.05
C GLY A 216 8.66 1.36 6.83
N ARG A 217 8.92 0.25 7.54
CA ARG A 217 10.13 0.08 8.36
C ARG A 217 11.12 -0.85 7.66
N LEU A 218 12.38 -0.41 7.57
CA LEU A 218 13.47 -1.19 7.02
C LEU A 218 14.04 -2.13 8.09
N MET A 219 14.17 -3.41 7.76
CA MET A 219 14.62 -4.46 8.67
C MET A 219 15.70 -5.30 8.01
N LEU A 220 16.79 -5.59 8.75
CA LEU A 220 17.77 -6.60 8.34
C LEU A 220 17.19 -7.99 8.60
N THR A 221 17.29 -8.88 7.63
CA THR A 221 16.81 -10.27 7.75
C THR A 221 17.93 -11.20 8.20
N ASP A 222 17.56 -12.39 8.68
CA ASP A 222 18.47 -13.49 9.02
C ASP A 222 18.90 -14.33 7.81
N ARG A 223 18.26 -14.11 6.65
CA ARG A 223 18.52 -14.81 5.39
C ARG A 223 19.77 -14.27 4.70
N LYS A 224 20.54 -15.17 4.07
CA LYS A 224 21.78 -14.86 3.33
C LYS A 224 21.90 -15.72 2.09
N PHE A 225 22.56 -15.20 1.07
CA PHE A 225 23.07 -16.00 -0.03
C PHE A 225 24.36 -16.71 0.39
N SER A 226 24.63 -17.85 -0.24
CA SER A 226 25.86 -18.60 -0.02
C SER A 226 27.13 -17.87 -0.45
N ASN A 227 27.11 -17.14 -1.58
CA ASN A 227 28.23 -16.33 -2.07
C ASN A 227 27.77 -15.33 -3.15
N SER A 228 28.69 -14.49 -3.63
CA SER A 228 28.42 -13.50 -4.68
C SER A 228 27.97 -14.12 -6.01
N ASP A 229 28.48 -15.29 -6.37
CA ASP A 229 28.08 -15.99 -7.60
C ASP A 229 26.62 -16.44 -7.53
N HIS A 230 26.14 -16.85 -6.35
CA HIS A 230 24.75 -17.18 -6.14
C HIS A 230 23.84 -15.97 -6.35
N VAL A 231 24.22 -14.79 -5.84
CA VAL A 231 23.47 -13.54 -6.10
C VAL A 231 23.43 -13.26 -7.60
N ARG A 232 24.55 -13.43 -8.31
CA ARG A 232 24.64 -13.24 -9.77
C ARG A 232 23.72 -14.20 -10.53
N THR A 233 23.72 -15.49 -10.19
CA THR A 233 22.82 -16.48 -10.78
C THR A 233 21.35 -16.11 -10.57
N VAL A 234 21.00 -15.61 -9.38
CA VAL A 234 19.63 -15.14 -9.10
C VAL A 234 19.29 -13.89 -9.93
N ILE A 235 20.22 -12.94 -10.10
CA ILE A 235 20.01 -11.81 -11.02
C ILE A 235 19.73 -12.31 -12.44
N GLU A 236 20.52 -13.25 -12.95
CA GLU A 236 20.34 -13.81 -14.30
C GLU A 236 18.96 -14.49 -14.45
N ARG A 237 18.51 -15.25 -13.45
CA ARG A 237 17.17 -15.87 -13.41
C ARG A 237 16.04 -14.85 -13.40
N ILE A 238 16.18 -13.77 -12.64
CA ILE A 238 15.18 -12.69 -12.59
C ILE A 238 15.04 -12.00 -13.96
N LEU A 239 16.16 -11.80 -14.65
CA LEU A 239 16.20 -11.03 -15.90
C LEU A 239 15.86 -11.86 -17.15
N MET A 240 16.11 -13.17 -17.13
CA MET A 240 15.92 -14.07 -18.28
C MET A 240 14.48 -14.02 -18.83
N PRO A 241 13.40 -14.13 -18.03
CA PRO A 241 12.03 -14.04 -18.53
C PRO A 241 11.67 -12.67 -19.13
N VAL A 242 12.39 -11.61 -18.75
CA VAL A 242 12.18 -10.23 -19.22
C VAL A 242 13.02 -9.94 -20.48
N GLY A 243 13.87 -10.88 -20.91
CA GLY A 243 14.75 -10.70 -22.07
C GLY A 243 15.86 -9.67 -21.83
N ARG A 244 16.26 -9.47 -20.57
CA ARG A 244 17.34 -8.56 -20.17
C ARG A 244 18.56 -9.35 -19.71
N THR A 245 19.74 -8.75 -19.78
CA THR A 245 20.99 -9.36 -19.32
C THR A 245 21.85 -8.33 -18.61
N VAL A 246 22.71 -8.79 -17.71
CA VAL A 246 23.72 -7.99 -17.03
C VAL A 246 25.08 -8.66 -17.21
N ASN A 247 26.13 -7.88 -17.49
CA ASN A 247 27.49 -8.39 -17.69
C ASN A 247 28.51 -7.26 -17.43
N GLU A 248 29.81 -7.54 -17.53
CA GLU A 248 30.84 -6.55 -17.21
C GLU A 248 30.83 -5.30 -18.13
N ARG A 249 30.28 -5.39 -19.34
CA ARG A 249 30.13 -4.24 -20.26
C ARG A 249 28.86 -3.43 -19.95
N THR A 250 27.81 -4.09 -19.48
CA THR A 250 26.56 -3.48 -19.01
C THR A 250 26.26 -3.94 -17.58
N PRO A 251 27.02 -3.40 -16.59
CA PRO A 251 27.07 -3.93 -15.22
C PRO A 251 25.87 -3.54 -14.34
N TYR A 252 24.82 -2.95 -14.90
CA TYR A 252 23.57 -2.68 -14.20
C TYR A 252 22.39 -2.78 -15.17
N VAL A 253 21.19 -2.96 -14.62
CA VAL A 253 19.97 -3.10 -15.40
C VAL A 253 18.74 -2.80 -14.55
N ASP A 254 17.77 -2.14 -15.19
CA ASP A 254 16.41 -1.98 -14.68
C ASP A 254 15.47 -2.90 -15.48
N ALA A 255 14.59 -3.60 -14.76
CA ALA A 255 13.64 -4.54 -15.34
C ALA A 255 12.30 -4.50 -14.61
N ARG A 256 11.27 -4.95 -15.32
CA ARG A 256 9.93 -5.16 -14.78
C ARG A 256 9.57 -6.62 -14.89
N LEU A 257 9.21 -7.22 -13.77
CA LEU A 257 8.84 -8.63 -13.68
C LEU A 257 7.40 -8.85 -14.11
N GLN A 258 7.05 -10.11 -14.37
CA GLN A 258 5.71 -10.50 -14.82
C GLN A 258 4.60 -10.19 -13.80
N ASP A 259 4.94 -10.21 -12.51
CA ASP A 259 4.03 -9.84 -11.41
C ASP A 259 3.86 -8.31 -11.27
N GLY A 260 4.56 -7.52 -12.08
CA GLY A 260 4.58 -6.07 -12.06
C GLY A 260 5.66 -5.46 -11.16
N SER A 261 6.37 -6.27 -10.38
CA SER A 261 7.44 -5.81 -9.50
C SER A 261 8.59 -5.20 -10.32
N ARG A 262 9.26 -4.19 -9.75
CA ARG A 262 10.39 -3.50 -10.38
C ARG A 262 11.69 -4.01 -9.78
N VAL A 263 12.67 -4.31 -10.62
CA VAL A 263 14.00 -4.76 -10.19
C VAL A 263 15.07 -3.85 -10.76
N HIS A 264 15.96 -3.41 -9.87
CA HIS A 264 17.25 -2.86 -10.22
C HIS A 264 18.33 -3.86 -9.77
N ALA A 265 19.29 -4.14 -10.64
CA ALA A 265 20.44 -4.97 -10.31
C ALA A 265 21.73 -4.31 -10.78
N ILE A 266 22.79 -4.44 -9.97
CA ILE A 266 24.13 -3.91 -10.27
C ILE A 266 25.20 -4.92 -9.82
N ILE A 267 26.20 -5.15 -10.66
CA ILE A 267 27.24 -6.16 -10.44
C ILE A 267 28.65 -5.54 -10.42
N PRO A 268 29.68 -6.25 -9.92
CA PRO A 268 31.07 -5.84 -10.07
C PRO A 268 31.46 -5.60 -11.55
N PRO A 269 32.38 -4.67 -11.84
CA PRO A 269 33.22 -3.94 -10.88
C PRO A 269 32.56 -2.70 -10.25
N LEU A 270 31.35 -2.31 -10.63
CA LEU A 270 30.67 -1.13 -10.05
C LEU A 270 30.22 -1.39 -8.60
N ALA A 271 29.75 -2.60 -8.32
CA ALA A 271 29.30 -3.01 -6.99
C ALA A 271 30.47 -3.58 -6.17
N LEU A 272 31.18 -2.71 -5.44
CA LEU A 272 32.40 -3.08 -4.69
C LEU A 272 32.16 -4.10 -3.56
N THR A 273 30.94 -4.15 -3.02
CA THR A 273 30.53 -5.10 -1.97
C THR A 273 29.98 -6.41 -2.52
N GLY A 274 30.13 -6.65 -3.82
CA GLY A 274 29.50 -7.76 -4.54
C GLY A 274 28.17 -7.36 -5.18
N PRO A 275 27.53 -8.27 -5.94
CA PRO A 275 26.28 -7.98 -6.64
C PRO A 275 25.17 -7.49 -5.70
N MET A 276 24.41 -6.49 -6.16
CA MET A 276 23.29 -5.90 -5.42
C MET A 276 22.00 -5.97 -6.21
N ILE A 277 20.89 -6.13 -5.50
CA ILE A 277 19.53 -6.23 -6.05
C ILE A 277 18.62 -5.32 -5.24
N THR A 278 17.75 -4.57 -5.90
CA THR A 278 16.63 -3.87 -5.25
C THR A 278 15.35 -4.27 -5.97
N ILE A 279 14.44 -4.92 -5.25
CA ILE A 279 13.13 -5.34 -5.75
C ILE A 279 12.05 -4.55 -5.04
N ARG A 280 11.34 -3.70 -5.77
CA ARG A 280 10.15 -3.00 -5.29
C ARG A 280 8.93 -3.81 -5.73
N LYS A 281 8.27 -4.45 -4.76
CA LYS A 281 7.17 -5.35 -5.04
C LYS A 281 5.94 -4.58 -5.45
N PHE A 282 5.21 -5.14 -6.40
CA PHE A 282 3.93 -4.59 -6.81
C PHE A 282 2.84 -5.11 -5.86
N SER A 283 2.36 -4.25 -4.97
CA SER A 283 1.30 -4.62 -4.01
C SER A 283 0.07 -5.13 -4.76
N LYS A 284 -0.38 -6.36 -4.46
CA LYS A 284 -1.50 -7.00 -5.18
C LYS A 284 -2.85 -6.39 -4.82
N VAL A 285 -3.03 -5.97 -3.57
CA VAL A 285 -4.29 -5.43 -3.05
C VAL A 285 -4.38 -3.92 -3.34
N PRO A 286 -5.36 -3.46 -4.14
CA PRO A 286 -5.57 -2.04 -4.35
C PRO A 286 -6.09 -1.40 -3.05
N ILE A 287 -5.49 -0.26 -2.67
CA ILE A 287 -5.95 0.55 -1.55
C ILE A 287 -7.21 1.33 -1.99
N SER A 288 -8.27 1.29 -1.17
CA SER A 288 -9.51 2.05 -1.38
C SER A 288 -9.51 3.38 -0.63
N MET A 289 -10.48 4.27 -0.90
CA MET A 289 -10.63 5.49 -0.12
C MET A 289 -11.05 5.18 1.32
N GLU A 290 -11.85 4.13 1.50
CA GLU A 290 -12.33 3.64 2.78
C GLU A 290 -11.15 3.11 3.63
N ASP A 291 -10.16 2.48 3.01
CA ASP A 291 -8.90 2.15 3.69
C ASP A 291 -8.16 3.42 4.16
N LEU A 292 -8.07 4.45 3.30
CA LEU A 292 -7.41 5.71 3.67
C LEU A 292 -8.10 6.39 4.86
N VAL A 293 -9.43 6.35 4.94
CA VAL A 293 -10.24 6.98 6.00
C VAL A 293 -10.26 6.14 7.28
N TYR A 294 -10.66 4.87 7.20
CA TYR A 294 -10.99 4.07 8.37
C TYR A 294 -9.84 3.17 8.84
N ARG A 295 -9.15 2.53 7.90
CA ARG A 295 -8.04 1.61 8.23
C ARG A 295 -6.77 2.36 8.60
N PHE A 296 -6.36 3.30 7.76
CA PHE A 296 -5.11 4.02 7.92
C PHE A 296 -5.27 5.35 8.66
N LYS A 297 -6.48 5.92 8.70
CA LYS A 297 -6.75 7.26 9.26
C LYS A 297 -5.82 8.33 8.67
N SER A 298 -5.57 8.21 7.37
CA SER A 298 -4.66 9.07 6.61
C SER A 298 -5.31 10.34 6.08
N ILE A 299 -6.64 10.32 5.94
CA ILE A 299 -7.49 11.40 5.49
C ILE A 299 -8.77 11.41 6.32
N SER A 300 -9.34 12.59 6.61
CA SER A 300 -10.64 12.67 7.29
C SER A 300 -11.79 12.38 6.32
N PRO A 301 -12.97 11.91 6.82
CA PRO A 301 -14.13 11.65 5.97
C PRO A 301 -14.54 12.85 5.12
N ALA A 302 -14.56 14.05 5.71
CA ALA A 302 -14.93 15.29 5.02
C ALA A 302 -13.96 15.64 3.88
N ALA A 303 -12.66 15.49 4.11
CA ALA A 303 -11.66 15.72 3.05
C ALA A 303 -11.75 14.66 1.96
N ALA A 304 -12.04 13.40 2.30
CA ALA A 304 -12.24 12.33 1.33
C ALA A 304 -13.45 12.60 0.44
N GLU A 305 -14.59 12.99 1.01
CA GLU A 305 -15.79 13.37 0.26
C GLU A 305 -15.55 14.57 -0.64
N PHE A 306 -14.88 15.61 -0.14
CA PHE A 306 -14.53 16.78 -0.93
C PHE A 306 -13.60 16.44 -2.10
N LEU A 307 -12.60 15.58 -1.91
CA LEU A 307 -11.73 15.13 -3.00
C LEU A 307 -12.49 14.28 -4.03
N LYS A 308 -13.42 13.41 -3.59
CA LYS A 308 -14.33 12.70 -4.51
C LYS A 308 -15.10 13.72 -5.36
N LEU A 309 -15.67 14.75 -4.74
CA LEU A 309 -16.40 15.81 -5.45
C LEU A 309 -15.53 16.55 -6.46
N CYS A 310 -14.29 16.91 -6.09
CA CYS A 310 -13.33 17.55 -6.98
C CYS A 310 -13.04 16.70 -8.22
N VAL A 311 -12.87 15.37 -8.06
CA VAL A 311 -12.66 14.47 -9.19
C VAL A 311 -13.89 14.44 -10.10
N HIS A 312 -15.10 14.31 -9.57
CA HIS A 312 -16.34 14.30 -10.36
C HIS A 312 -16.56 15.62 -11.13
N LEU A 313 -16.22 16.75 -10.52
CA LEU A 313 -16.30 18.08 -11.13
C LEU A 313 -15.10 18.42 -12.03
N LYS A 314 -14.29 17.43 -12.38
CA LYS A 314 -13.12 17.56 -13.26
C LYS A 314 -12.15 18.66 -12.81
N LYS A 315 -11.92 18.79 -11.50
CA LYS A 315 -10.87 19.68 -10.99
C LYS A 315 -9.50 19.06 -11.24
N ASN A 316 -8.56 19.87 -11.70
CA ASN A 316 -7.17 19.47 -11.88
C ASN A 316 -6.47 19.41 -10.52
N ILE A 317 -5.92 18.25 -10.18
CA ILE A 317 -5.36 17.97 -8.84
C ILE A 317 -3.90 17.53 -8.97
N ILE A 318 -3.05 18.18 -8.18
CA ILE A 318 -1.65 17.82 -8.01
C ILE A 318 -1.48 17.19 -6.64
N VAL A 319 -1.05 15.92 -6.59
CA VAL A 319 -0.69 15.25 -5.34
C VAL A 319 0.81 15.43 -5.10
N SER A 320 1.16 16.21 -4.09
CA SER A 320 2.52 16.59 -3.73
C SER A 320 2.99 15.90 -2.44
N GLY A 321 4.30 15.82 -2.22
CA GLY A 321 4.89 15.20 -1.03
C GLY A 321 6.32 14.69 -1.22
N GLY A 322 6.96 14.36 -0.11
CA GLY A 322 8.30 13.75 -0.09
C GLY A 322 8.36 12.37 -0.75
N ALA A 323 9.54 11.74 -0.70
CA ALA A 323 9.68 10.32 -1.02
C ALA A 323 8.86 9.47 -0.05
N SER A 324 8.23 8.42 -0.57
CA SER A 324 7.46 7.44 0.21
C SER A 324 6.31 8.02 1.07
N SER A 325 5.79 9.21 0.73
CA SER A 325 4.64 9.83 1.42
C SER A 325 3.27 9.31 0.97
N GLY A 326 3.21 8.38 0.00
CA GLY A 326 1.96 7.80 -0.50
C GLY A 326 1.26 8.61 -1.61
N LYS A 327 1.99 9.44 -2.37
CA LYS A 327 1.43 10.23 -3.47
C LYS A 327 0.75 9.37 -4.54
N THR A 328 1.49 8.40 -5.08
CA THR A 328 1.00 7.49 -6.12
C THR A 328 -0.20 6.69 -5.63
N THR A 329 -0.18 6.28 -4.36
CA THR A 329 -1.33 5.61 -3.72
C THR A 329 -2.56 6.51 -3.69
N LEU A 330 -2.44 7.75 -3.23
CA LEU A 330 -3.57 8.68 -3.19
C LEU A 330 -4.06 9.00 -4.61
N LEU A 331 -3.17 9.25 -5.56
CA LEU A 331 -3.55 9.47 -6.96
C LEU A 331 -4.34 8.26 -7.49
N ASN A 332 -3.86 7.04 -7.24
CA ASN A 332 -4.55 5.83 -7.66
C ASN A 332 -5.96 5.72 -7.05
N VAL A 333 -6.10 6.03 -5.75
CA VAL A 333 -7.41 6.07 -5.08
C VAL A 333 -8.32 7.13 -5.71
N LEU A 334 -7.82 8.34 -5.94
CA LEU A 334 -8.60 9.43 -6.53
C LEU A 334 -9.07 9.10 -7.94
N SER A 335 -8.23 8.42 -8.72
CA SER A 335 -8.55 8.04 -10.08
C SER A 335 -9.80 7.13 -10.16
N ASN A 336 -10.06 6.30 -9.15
CA ASN A 336 -11.22 5.41 -9.13
C ASN A 336 -12.57 6.15 -9.07
N PHE A 337 -12.56 7.46 -8.78
CA PHE A 337 -13.75 8.32 -8.82
C PHE A 337 -13.97 9.02 -10.16
N ILE A 338 -13.12 8.75 -11.17
CA ILE A 338 -13.35 9.20 -12.55
C ILE A 338 -14.56 8.45 -13.12
N LEU A 339 -15.46 9.15 -13.81
CA LEU A 339 -16.69 8.54 -14.33
C LEU A 339 -16.37 7.47 -15.39
N PRO A 340 -17.08 6.33 -15.42
CA PRO A 340 -16.83 5.26 -16.38
C PRO A 340 -16.99 5.65 -17.86
N SER A 341 -17.70 6.74 -18.14
CA SER A 341 -17.89 7.30 -19.49
C SER A 341 -16.68 8.06 -20.01
N GLU A 342 -15.72 8.40 -19.15
CA GLU A 342 -14.55 9.19 -19.52
C GLU A 342 -13.42 8.31 -20.07
N ARG A 343 -12.78 8.78 -21.14
CA ARG A 343 -11.54 8.21 -21.66
C ARG A 343 -10.34 8.75 -20.90
N VAL A 344 -9.62 7.86 -20.25
CA VAL A 344 -8.43 8.20 -19.45
C VAL A 344 -7.18 7.74 -20.18
N ILE A 345 -6.21 8.63 -20.36
CA ILE A 345 -4.85 8.27 -20.79
C ILE A 345 -3.89 8.45 -19.62
N CYS A 346 -3.29 7.35 -19.19
CA CYS A 346 -2.31 7.31 -18.10
C CYS A 346 -0.90 7.19 -18.66
N ILE A 347 0.00 8.04 -18.20
CA ILE A 347 1.38 8.16 -18.67
C ILE A 347 2.30 8.06 -17.46
N GLU A 348 3.22 7.10 -17.48
CA GLU A 348 4.11 6.82 -16.35
C GLU A 348 5.55 6.56 -16.82
N ASP A 349 6.55 6.89 -16.01
CA ASP A 349 7.93 6.45 -16.25
C ASP A 349 8.04 4.92 -16.21
N SER A 350 7.33 4.32 -15.27
CA SER A 350 7.14 2.88 -15.13
C SER A 350 5.74 2.66 -14.60
N ALA A 351 4.97 1.76 -15.19
CA ALA A 351 3.55 1.72 -14.87
C ALA A 351 3.30 1.18 -13.45
N GLU A 352 2.96 2.05 -12.51
CA GLU A 352 2.69 1.74 -11.09
C GLU A 352 1.18 1.85 -10.77
N LEU A 353 0.45 2.69 -11.50
CA LEU A 353 -0.96 2.93 -11.27
C LEU A 353 -1.85 1.76 -11.72
N LYS A 354 -2.82 1.43 -10.87
CA LYS A 354 -3.84 0.40 -11.05
C LYS A 354 -5.19 1.04 -11.30
N LEU A 355 -5.28 1.66 -12.46
CA LEU A 355 -6.46 2.32 -12.96
C LEU A 355 -7.50 1.27 -13.42
N THR A 356 -8.77 1.47 -13.06
CA THR A 356 -9.86 0.50 -13.27
C THR A 356 -10.90 0.95 -14.31
N GLN A 357 -10.70 2.10 -14.94
CA GLN A 357 -11.64 2.67 -15.90
C GLN A 357 -11.76 1.80 -17.15
N VAL A 358 -12.98 1.74 -17.70
CA VAL A 358 -13.29 0.91 -18.88
C VAL A 358 -12.55 1.41 -20.12
N ASN A 359 -12.52 2.73 -20.34
CA ASN A 359 -11.88 3.36 -21.49
C ASN A 359 -10.49 3.92 -21.11
N LEU A 360 -9.57 3.01 -20.78
CA LEU A 360 -8.23 3.34 -20.30
C LEU A 360 -7.16 3.06 -21.37
N GLY A 361 -6.36 4.07 -21.71
CA GLY A 361 -5.09 3.92 -22.42
C GLY A 361 -3.92 4.08 -21.46
N ARG A 362 -2.95 3.16 -21.49
CA ARG A 362 -1.75 3.21 -20.67
C ARG A 362 -0.52 3.37 -21.55
N LEU A 363 0.29 4.36 -21.24
CA LEU A 363 1.53 4.69 -21.92
C LEU A 363 2.67 4.68 -20.90
N GLU A 364 3.79 4.07 -21.27
CA GLU A 364 4.98 3.97 -20.43
C GLU A 364 6.16 4.61 -21.16
N ALA A 365 6.88 5.49 -20.48
CA ALA A 365 8.08 6.11 -21.03
C ALA A 365 9.15 5.03 -21.25
N ARG A 366 9.94 5.20 -22.31
CA ARG A 366 11.08 4.33 -22.60
C ARG A 366 12.35 5.05 -22.19
N GLN A 367 12.86 4.69 -21.01
CA GLN A 367 14.14 5.21 -20.53
C GLN A 367 15.29 4.81 -21.47
N GLN A 368 16.33 5.63 -21.44
CA GLN A 368 17.49 5.48 -22.30
C GLN A 368 18.31 4.26 -21.84
N GLY A 369 18.35 3.20 -22.64
CA GLY A 369 19.31 2.12 -22.45
C GLY A 369 20.70 2.50 -22.96
N THR A 370 21.64 1.55 -22.95
CA THR A 370 22.97 1.69 -23.57
C THR A 370 22.91 1.97 -25.07
N GLU A 371 21.81 1.67 -25.76
CA GLU A 371 21.55 2.08 -27.14
C GLU A 371 20.77 3.41 -27.19
N ALA A 372 21.51 4.51 -27.32
CA ALA A 372 21.00 5.88 -27.24
C ALA A 372 19.92 6.29 -28.28
N LYS A 373 19.55 5.43 -29.23
CA LYS A 373 18.71 5.80 -30.40
C LYS A 373 17.20 5.71 -30.17
N ASN A 374 16.73 5.38 -28.97
CA ASN A 374 15.34 4.94 -28.77
C ASN A 374 14.63 5.54 -27.53
N GLN A 375 15.11 6.62 -26.92
CA GLN A 375 14.40 7.19 -25.77
C GLN A 375 12.99 7.71 -26.17
N VAL A 376 11.99 7.46 -25.33
CA VAL A 376 10.65 8.07 -25.42
C VAL A 376 10.34 8.66 -24.06
N THR A 377 10.24 9.99 -23.98
CA THR A 377 10.06 10.70 -22.71
C THR A 377 8.59 10.81 -22.33
N ILE A 378 8.29 11.12 -21.05
CA ILE A 378 6.92 11.46 -20.62
C ILE A 378 6.37 12.62 -21.46
N ARG A 379 7.20 13.63 -21.75
CA ARG A 379 6.82 14.78 -22.58
C ARG A 379 6.35 14.35 -23.97
N ASP A 380 7.06 13.42 -24.61
CA ASP A 380 6.67 12.88 -25.92
C ASP A 380 5.32 12.18 -25.83
N LEU A 381 5.09 11.40 -24.77
CA LEU A 381 3.83 10.71 -24.54
C LEU A 381 2.67 11.67 -24.25
N VAL A 382 2.87 12.73 -23.47
CA VAL A 382 1.85 13.75 -23.20
C VAL A 382 1.40 14.41 -24.51
N ARG A 383 2.35 14.81 -25.36
CA ARG A 383 2.06 15.39 -26.68
C ARG A 383 1.30 14.43 -27.60
N ASN A 384 1.65 13.15 -27.55
CA ASN A 384 0.94 12.13 -28.33
C ASN A 384 -0.47 11.89 -27.78
N ALA A 385 -0.63 11.86 -26.45
CA ALA A 385 -1.91 11.66 -25.78
C ALA A 385 -2.96 12.70 -26.18
N LEU A 386 -2.55 13.96 -26.41
CA LEU A 386 -3.44 15.03 -26.91
C LEU A 386 -4.13 14.68 -28.25
N ARG A 387 -3.56 13.77 -29.05
CA ARG A 387 -4.15 13.29 -30.32
C ARG A 387 -5.03 12.05 -30.15
N MET A 388 -5.07 11.48 -28.95
CA MET A 388 -5.80 10.24 -28.64
C MET A 388 -7.22 10.50 -28.11
N ARG A 389 -7.70 11.76 -28.21
CA ARG A 389 -8.97 12.25 -27.69
C ARG A 389 -9.23 11.81 -26.23
N PRO A 390 -8.33 12.12 -25.27
CA PRO A 390 -8.62 11.88 -23.86
C PRO A 390 -9.72 12.81 -23.37
N ASP A 391 -10.52 12.36 -22.41
CA ASP A 391 -11.24 13.25 -21.51
C ASP A 391 -10.32 13.71 -20.37
N ARG A 392 -9.42 12.83 -19.92
CA ARG A 392 -8.43 13.11 -18.87
C ARG A 392 -7.05 12.56 -19.22
N ILE A 393 -6.02 13.29 -18.84
CA ILE A 393 -4.64 12.81 -18.85
C ILE A 393 -4.17 12.67 -17.40
N ILE A 394 -3.65 11.50 -17.07
CA ILE A 394 -3.01 11.24 -15.79
C ILE A 394 -1.52 11.08 -16.04
N VAL A 395 -0.71 11.91 -15.40
CA VAL A 395 0.75 11.79 -15.44
C VAL A 395 1.20 11.27 -14.09
N GLY A 396 1.67 10.02 -14.03
CA GLY A 396 2.01 9.33 -12.78
C GLY A 396 2.93 10.14 -11.88
N GLU A 397 3.96 10.76 -12.46
CA GLU A 397 4.78 11.75 -11.77
C GLU A 397 5.37 12.76 -12.76
N CYS A 398 5.25 14.04 -12.45
CA CYS A 398 5.88 15.13 -13.17
C CYS A 398 7.20 15.53 -12.50
N ARG A 399 8.28 15.49 -13.27
CA ARG A 399 9.68 15.70 -12.86
C ARG A 399 10.41 16.76 -13.68
N GLY A 400 9.87 17.17 -14.82
CA GLY A 400 10.62 18.00 -15.75
C GLY A 400 9.79 18.63 -16.88
N PRO A 401 10.38 18.76 -18.09
CA PRO A 401 9.82 19.51 -19.22
C PRO A 401 8.39 19.19 -19.63
N GLU A 402 7.87 18.01 -19.32
CA GLU A 402 6.48 17.63 -19.57
C GLU A 402 5.46 18.50 -18.84
N ALA A 403 5.86 19.22 -17.78
CA ALA A 403 5.00 20.09 -16.99
C ALA A 403 4.26 21.12 -17.87
N ILE A 404 4.94 21.72 -18.86
CA ILE A 404 4.30 22.73 -19.72
C ILE A 404 3.20 22.12 -20.59
N ASP A 405 3.46 20.95 -21.19
CA ASP A 405 2.50 20.26 -22.06
C ASP A 405 1.32 19.73 -21.23
N MET A 406 1.56 19.30 -19.99
CA MET A 406 0.52 18.92 -19.03
C MET A 406 -0.36 20.11 -18.62
N LEU A 407 0.24 21.25 -18.27
CA LEU A 407 -0.51 22.47 -17.95
C LEU A 407 -1.31 22.96 -19.16
N GLN A 408 -0.76 22.85 -20.38
CA GLN A 408 -1.51 23.13 -21.59
C GLN A 408 -2.71 22.18 -21.74
N ALA A 409 -2.53 20.88 -21.56
CA ALA A 409 -3.61 19.91 -21.61
C ALA A 409 -4.76 20.26 -20.64
N MET A 410 -4.40 20.62 -19.41
CA MET A 410 -5.32 21.06 -18.34
C MET A 410 -6.14 22.31 -18.71
N ASN A 411 -5.61 23.19 -19.56
CA ASN A 411 -6.32 24.39 -20.04
C ASN A 411 -7.07 24.17 -21.36
N THR A 412 -6.75 23.13 -22.13
CA THR A 412 -7.30 22.92 -23.49
C THR A 412 -8.24 21.72 -23.56
N GLY A 413 -9.20 21.64 -22.63
CA GLY A 413 -10.30 20.68 -22.67
C GLY A 413 -10.01 19.27 -22.15
N HIS A 414 -8.90 19.08 -21.42
CA HIS A 414 -8.59 17.84 -20.69
C HIS A 414 -8.66 18.07 -19.17
N ASP A 415 -9.78 18.66 -18.75
CA ASP A 415 -10.06 18.97 -17.35
C ASP A 415 -10.07 17.70 -16.49
N GLY A 416 -9.79 17.86 -15.20
CA GLY A 416 -9.79 16.74 -14.25
C GLY A 416 -8.53 15.88 -14.35
N SER A 417 -7.46 16.43 -14.93
CA SER A 417 -6.15 15.79 -15.00
C SER A 417 -5.55 15.66 -13.61
N LEU A 418 -4.86 14.54 -13.37
CA LEU A 418 -4.23 14.20 -12.10
C LEU A 418 -2.74 13.99 -12.31
N THR A 419 -1.91 14.49 -11.39
CA THR A 419 -0.49 14.15 -11.40
C THR A 419 0.09 14.09 -10.00
N THR A 420 1.25 13.45 -9.85
CA THR A 420 2.07 13.60 -8.65
C THR A 420 3.33 14.41 -8.93
N LEU A 421 3.85 15.08 -7.90
CA LEU A 421 5.19 15.66 -7.95
C LEU A 421 5.86 15.64 -6.58
N HIS A 422 7.18 15.75 -6.54
CA HIS A 422 7.90 15.84 -5.28
C HIS A 422 8.00 17.28 -4.79
N ALA A 423 7.46 17.58 -3.61
CA ALA A 423 7.71 18.84 -2.90
C ALA A 423 7.43 18.71 -1.39
N ASN A 424 8.04 19.59 -0.60
CA ASN A 424 7.91 19.56 0.86
C ASN A 424 6.68 20.33 1.36
N THR A 425 6.20 21.31 0.58
CA THR A 425 5.02 22.10 0.87
C THR A 425 4.19 22.36 -0.40
N PRO A 426 2.90 22.74 -0.30
CA PRO A 426 2.10 23.17 -1.44
C PRO A 426 2.72 24.34 -2.21
N ARG A 427 3.38 25.28 -1.51
CA ARG A 427 4.06 26.41 -2.14
C ARG A 427 5.28 25.95 -2.95
N ASP A 428 6.07 25.02 -2.39
CA ASP A 428 7.21 24.43 -3.10
C ASP A 428 6.75 23.64 -4.32
N ALA A 429 5.58 23.00 -4.27
CA ALA A 429 4.99 22.29 -5.41
C ALA A 429 4.78 23.24 -6.60
N LEU A 430 4.17 24.40 -6.35
CA LEU A 430 3.94 25.43 -7.38
C LEU A 430 5.27 26.01 -7.91
N ALA A 431 6.21 26.33 -7.03
CA ALA A 431 7.54 26.81 -7.44
C ALA A 431 8.34 25.78 -8.26
N ARG A 432 8.16 24.48 -7.97
CA ARG A 432 8.76 23.41 -8.76
C ARG A 432 8.13 23.26 -10.13
N LEU A 433 6.81 23.45 -10.26
CA LEU A 433 6.17 23.52 -11.59
C LEU A 433 6.75 24.67 -12.41
N GLU A 434 6.95 25.86 -11.82
CA GLU A 434 7.62 26.97 -12.51
C GLU A 434 8.99 26.55 -13.04
N THR A 435 9.79 25.89 -12.20
CA THR A 435 11.13 25.40 -12.56
C THR A 435 11.08 24.35 -13.68
N MET A 436 10.15 23.40 -13.60
CA MET A 436 9.96 22.34 -14.60
C MET A 436 9.55 22.90 -15.96
N VAL A 437 8.71 23.94 -15.99
CA VAL A 437 8.36 24.65 -17.22
C VAL A 437 9.59 25.35 -17.82
N LEU A 438 10.41 26.01 -16.99
CA LEU A 438 11.66 26.65 -17.46
C LEU A 438 12.66 25.63 -18.05
N MET A 439 12.75 24.43 -17.47
CA MET A 439 13.58 23.33 -18.00
C MET A 439 13.16 22.87 -19.39
N ALA A 440 11.92 23.16 -19.81
CA ALA A 440 11.42 22.79 -21.13
C ALA A 440 12.06 23.57 -22.29
N GLY A 441 12.87 24.60 -21.97
CA GLY A 441 13.60 25.43 -22.94
C GLY A 441 12.70 26.41 -23.69
N VAL A 442 11.50 26.69 -23.15
CA VAL A 442 10.57 27.66 -23.73
C VAL A 442 10.83 29.03 -23.13
N ASP A 443 11.08 30.02 -23.98
CA ASP A 443 11.32 31.41 -23.56
C ASP A 443 9.99 32.11 -23.25
N LEU A 444 9.44 31.81 -22.06
CA LEU A 444 8.23 32.44 -21.53
C LEU A 444 8.59 33.35 -20.35
N PRO A 445 8.06 34.58 -20.27
CA PRO A 445 8.18 35.39 -19.08
C PRO A 445 7.62 34.65 -17.86
N LEU A 446 8.30 34.77 -16.71
CA LEU A 446 7.91 34.07 -15.47
C LEU A 446 6.46 34.33 -15.07
N ARG A 447 5.97 35.55 -15.30
CA ARG A 447 4.57 35.91 -15.08
C ARG A 447 3.59 35.05 -15.89
N ALA A 448 3.88 34.80 -17.18
CA ALA A 448 3.04 33.98 -18.04
C ALA A 448 3.03 32.51 -17.58
N ILE A 449 4.17 31.99 -17.12
CA ILE A 449 4.27 30.65 -16.54
C ILE A 449 3.38 30.55 -15.30
N ARG A 450 3.46 31.54 -14.40
CA ARG A 450 2.60 31.59 -13.21
C ARG A 450 1.13 31.65 -13.58
N GLU A 451 0.76 32.53 -14.51
CA GLU A 451 -0.63 32.68 -14.99
C GLU A 451 -1.15 31.35 -15.53
N GLN A 452 -0.33 30.62 -16.28
CA GLN A 452 -0.68 29.29 -16.76
C GLN A 452 -0.84 28.28 -15.61
N ILE A 453 0.06 28.24 -14.63
CA ILE A 453 -0.08 27.35 -13.46
C ILE A 453 -1.36 27.66 -12.68
N ALA A 454 -1.61 28.94 -12.40
CA ALA A 454 -2.74 29.37 -11.60
C ALA A 454 -4.09 29.16 -12.30
N SER A 455 -4.13 29.19 -13.64
CA SER A 455 -5.35 28.89 -14.39
C SER A 455 -5.60 27.38 -14.54
N SER A 456 -4.52 26.58 -14.63
CA SER A 456 -4.62 25.14 -14.87
C SER A 456 -4.85 24.33 -13.60
N VAL A 457 -4.15 24.65 -12.51
CA VAL A 457 -4.17 23.83 -11.28
C VAL A 457 -5.28 24.33 -10.38
N ASN A 458 -6.19 23.45 -9.95
CA ASN A 458 -7.23 23.84 -8.99
C ASN A 458 -6.83 23.49 -7.55
N PHE A 459 -6.27 22.30 -7.33
CA PHE A 459 -5.91 21.83 -5.99
C PHE A 459 -4.51 21.23 -5.93
N VAL A 460 -3.81 21.53 -4.83
CA VAL A 460 -2.59 20.83 -4.40
C VAL A 460 -2.91 20.04 -3.13
N VAL A 461 -2.75 18.73 -3.19
CA VAL A 461 -2.92 17.81 -2.05
C VAL A 461 -1.54 17.43 -1.53
N GLN A 462 -1.17 17.90 -0.35
CA GLN A 462 0.13 17.64 0.24
C GLN A 462 0.07 16.42 1.15
N ASN A 463 0.77 15.35 0.76
CA ASN A 463 0.97 14.16 1.58
C ASN A 463 2.33 14.21 2.29
N GLY A 464 2.36 13.75 3.54
CA GLY A 464 3.55 13.63 4.35
C GLY A 464 3.71 12.25 4.96
N ARG A 465 4.98 11.89 5.19
CA ARG A 465 5.35 10.77 6.07
C ARG A 465 5.75 11.37 7.41
N LEU A 466 5.04 11.01 8.48
CA LEU A 466 5.31 11.47 9.83
C LEU A 466 6.44 10.66 10.46
N ALA A 467 6.93 11.13 11.62
CA ALA A 467 8.08 10.54 12.32
C ALA A 467 7.84 9.07 12.73
N ASP A 468 6.59 8.69 12.99
CA ASP A 468 6.18 7.31 13.30
C ASP A 468 6.09 6.40 12.07
N GLY A 469 6.39 6.93 10.88
CA GLY A 469 6.30 6.24 9.61
C GLY A 469 4.90 6.30 8.98
N SER A 470 3.89 6.81 9.68
CA SER A 470 2.53 6.92 9.15
C SER A 470 2.48 7.92 7.99
N ARG A 471 1.64 7.60 7.00
CA ARG A 471 1.38 8.47 5.83
C ARG A 471 0.07 9.21 6.07
N ARG A 472 0.08 10.54 5.94
CA ARG A 472 -1.07 11.43 6.19
C ARG A 472 -1.19 12.47 5.09
N LEU A 473 -2.42 12.85 4.76
CA LEU A 473 -2.69 14.10 4.07
C LEU A 473 -2.48 15.24 5.07
N LEU A 474 -1.51 16.11 4.79
CA LEU A 474 -1.12 17.22 5.65
C LEU A 474 -1.89 18.51 5.34
N GLU A 475 -2.01 18.85 4.06
CA GLU A 475 -2.73 20.06 3.63
C GLU A 475 -3.48 19.80 2.32
N LEU A 476 -4.67 20.36 2.19
CA LEU A 476 -5.39 20.48 0.92
C LEU A 476 -5.56 21.96 0.61
N VAL A 477 -4.98 22.40 -0.51
CA VAL A 477 -4.85 23.80 -0.85
C VAL A 477 -5.50 24.07 -2.20
N GLU A 478 -6.42 25.03 -2.25
CA GLU A 478 -6.97 25.60 -3.49
C GLU A 478 -6.00 26.64 -4.06
N VAL A 479 -5.84 26.67 -5.38
CA VAL A 479 -5.14 27.73 -6.10
C VAL A 479 -6.19 28.74 -6.60
N THR A 480 -6.08 29.99 -6.17
CA THR A 480 -7.13 31.01 -6.33
C THR A 480 -6.72 32.15 -7.29
N GLY A 481 -5.71 31.93 -8.13
CA GLY A 481 -5.23 32.90 -9.12
C GLY A 481 -3.89 33.55 -8.76
N ILE A 482 -3.68 34.79 -9.20
CA ILE A 482 -2.43 35.54 -9.05
C ILE A 482 -2.69 36.96 -8.61
N GLU A 483 -1.86 37.45 -7.70
CA GLU A 483 -1.78 38.86 -7.30
C GLU A 483 -0.31 39.22 -7.11
N ASP A 484 0.09 40.42 -7.55
CA ASP A 484 1.49 40.91 -7.46
C ASP A 484 2.54 39.91 -7.96
N ASN A 485 2.21 39.18 -9.04
CA ASN A 485 3.06 38.16 -9.65
C ASN A 485 3.35 36.95 -8.73
N VAL A 486 2.51 36.71 -7.72
CA VAL A 486 2.57 35.55 -6.82
C VAL A 486 1.30 34.73 -6.95
N ILE A 487 1.43 33.42 -7.10
CA ILE A 487 0.29 32.50 -7.11
C ILE A 487 -0.36 32.50 -5.73
N LYS A 488 -1.64 32.84 -5.69
CA LYS A 488 -2.44 32.86 -4.47
C LYS A 488 -3.05 31.50 -4.22
N THR A 489 -3.13 31.17 -2.94
CA THR A 489 -3.66 29.90 -2.49
C THR A 489 -4.48 30.07 -1.22
N GLN A 490 -5.41 29.15 -1.01
CA GLN A 490 -6.23 29.06 0.19
C GLN A 490 -6.22 27.63 0.73
N THR A 491 -5.83 27.44 1.99
CA THR A 491 -5.88 26.12 2.63
C THR A 491 -7.31 25.78 3.00
N ILE A 492 -7.82 24.66 2.50
CA ILE A 492 -9.18 24.16 2.76
C ILE A 492 -9.18 23.16 3.91
N PHE A 493 -8.19 22.27 3.96
CA PHE A 493 -7.98 21.35 5.07
C PHE A 493 -6.52 21.39 5.53
N LYS A 494 -6.30 21.26 6.84
CA LYS A 494 -4.97 21.24 7.45
C LYS A 494 -4.88 20.21 8.57
N PHE A 495 -3.80 19.44 8.56
CA PHE A 495 -3.51 18.47 9.60
C PHE A 495 -2.97 19.19 10.83
N GLU A 496 -3.69 19.05 11.93
CA GLU A 496 -3.28 19.56 13.22
C GLU A 496 -2.73 18.43 14.06
N LYS A 497 -1.42 18.48 14.28
CA LYS A 497 -0.75 17.61 15.24
C LYS A 497 -1.12 18.05 16.65
N LYS A 498 -1.73 17.14 17.43
CA LYS A 498 -2.13 17.40 18.81
C LYS A 498 -1.00 17.06 19.78
N TRP A 499 -0.48 15.83 19.74
CA TRP A 499 0.67 15.41 20.55
C TRP A 499 1.44 14.23 19.90
N ILE A 500 2.54 13.82 20.52
CA ILE A 500 3.27 12.58 20.19
C ILE A 500 3.17 11.66 21.41
N GLY A 501 2.81 10.40 21.21
CA GLY A 501 2.83 9.37 22.25
C GLY A 501 4.25 9.01 22.68
N GLU A 502 4.39 8.35 23.83
CA GLU A 502 5.69 7.91 24.35
C GLU A 502 6.38 6.89 23.43
N ASP A 503 5.61 6.14 22.64
CA ASP A 503 6.05 5.21 21.60
C ASP A 503 6.44 5.89 20.28
N GLY A 504 6.39 7.23 20.23
CA GLY A 504 6.67 8.03 19.04
C GLY A 504 5.48 8.19 18.09
N HIS A 505 4.31 7.59 18.38
CA HIS A 505 3.13 7.69 17.53
C HIS A 505 2.62 9.13 17.45
N VAL A 506 2.33 9.61 16.24
CA VAL A 506 1.85 10.98 16.04
C VAL A 506 0.32 11.02 16.04
N VAL A 507 -0.26 11.71 17.04
CA VAL A 507 -1.70 11.91 17.13
C VAL A 507 -2.08 13.28 16.58
N GLY A 508 -3.00 13.30 15.62
CA GLY A 508 -3.52 14.49 15.00
C GLY A 508 -4.72 14.20 14.11
N GLU A 509 -5.35 15.25 13.61
CA GLU A 509 -6.56 15.15 12.78
C GLU A 509 -6.46 16.14 11.62
N LEU A 510 -6.96 15.74 10.45
CA LEU A 510 -7.11 16.62 9.30
C LEU A 510 -8.42 17.40 9.41
N LEU A 511 -8.33 18.68 9.70
CA LEU A 511 -9.49 19.54 9.99
C LEU A 511 -9.75 20.53 8.85
N PRO A 512 -11.02 20.87 8.57
CA PRO A 512 -11.34 21.98 7.69
C PRO A 512 -10.95 23.31 8.33
N THR A 513 -10.50 24.27 7.52
CA THR A 513 -10.09 25.60 7.99
C THR A 513 -11.24 26.60 8.10
N GLY A 514 -12.44 26.22 7.62
CA GLY A 514 -13.56 27.14 7.44
C GLY A 514 -13.59 27.85 6.09
N ALA A 515 -12.52 27.72 5.29
CA ALA A 515 -12.47 28.27 3.95
C ALA A 515 -13.40 27.52 2.99
N LEU A 516 -14.30 28.26 2.34
CA LEU A 516 -15.13 27.74 1.25
C LEU A 516 -14.43 27.90 -0.09
N PRO A 517 -14.22 26.80 -0.86
CA PRO A 517 -13.63 26.85 -2.18
C PRO A 517 -14.36 27.82 -3.13
N GLU A 518 -13.63 28.55 -3.96
CA GLU A 518 -14.21 29.57 -4.86
C GLU A 518 -15.26 28.97 -5.80
N PHE A 519 -14.98 27.79 -6.35
CA PHE A 519 -15.91 27.15 -7.28
C PHE A 519 -17.23 26.77 -6.60
N ILE A 520 -17.22 26.42 -5.31
CA ILE A 520 -18.45 26.09 -4.58
C ILE A 520 -19.31 27.34 -4.39
N ARG A 521 -18.70 28.51 -4.16
CA ARG A 521 -19.43 29.79 -4.07
C ARG A 521 -20.11 30.18 -5.38
N SER A 522 -19.57 29.70 -6.51
CA SER A 522 -20.10 30.00 -7.84
C SER A 522 -21.23 29.07 -8.30
N ILE A 523 -21.47 27.94 -7.62
CA ILE A 523 -22.51 26.97 -7.96
C ILE A 523 -23.85 27.39 -7.30
N PRO A 524 -25.02 27.22 -7.95
CA PRO A 524 -26.33 27.54 -7.37
C PRO A 524 -26.60 26.90 -6.00
N GLY A 525 -27.38 27.59 -5.16
CA GLY A 525 -27.45 27.39 -3.70
C GLY A 525 -27.74 25.97 -3.19
N SER A 526 -28.49 25.14 -3.92
CA SER A 526 -28.79 23.77 -3.49
C SER A 526 -27.53 22.90 -3.33
N PHE A 527 -26.48 23.17 -4.10
CA PHE A 527 -25.22 22.44 -4.01
C PHE A 527 -24.37 22.89 -2.82
N LEU A 528 -24.33 24.20 -2.56
CA LEU A 528 -23.64 24.75 -1.40
C LEU A 528 -24.28 24.22 -0.10
N GLU A 529 -25.60 24.19 -0.02
CA GLU A 529 -26.33 23.68 1.16
C GLU A 529 -26.01 22.20 1.42
N GLN A 530 -25.95 21.38 0.37
CA GLN A 530 -25.63 19.95 0.47
C GLN A 530 -24.20 19.70 0.97
N HIS A 531 -23.23 20.53 0.59
CA HIS A 531 -21.80 20.28 0.87
C HIS A 531 -21.16 21.22 1.90
N ALA A 532 -21.88 22.23 2.42
CA ALA A 532 -21.34 23.19 3.38
C ALA A 532 -20.83 22.53 4.68
N HIS A 533 -21.42 21.38 5.05
CA HIS A 533 -21.02 20.63 6.23
C HIS A 533 -19.55 20.15 6.18
N LEU A 534 -18.98 19.96 4.99
CA LEU A 534 -17.59 19.51 4.79
C LEU A 534 -16.55 20.54 5.27
N PHE A 535 -16.91 21.82 5.32
CA PHE A 535 -16.01 22.93 5.62
C PHE A 535 -16.24 23.54 7.00
N LYS A 536 -17.18 23.00 7.80
CA LYS A 536 -17.47 23.53 9.14
C LYS A 536 -16.31 23.23 10.08
N VAL A 537 -15.74 24.29 10.67
CA VAL A 537 -14.78 24.16 11.76
C VAL A 537 -15.52 23.59 12.97
N LYS A 538 -15.06 22.45 13.51
CA LYS A 538 -15.55 21.98 14.82
C LYS A 538 -15.14 23.02 15.85
N SER A 539 -16.12 23.69 16.48
CA SER A 539 -15.83 24.51 17.65
C SER A 539 -15.18 23.61 18.71
N PRO A 540 -14.13 24.05 19.41
CA PRO A 540 -13.69 23.34 20.60
C PRO A 540 -14.88 23.30 21.55
N THR A 541 -15.42 22.11 21.79
CA THR A 541 -16.50 21.92 22.73
C THR A 541 -16.06 22.44 24.08
N ALA A 542 -16.90 23.26 24.70
CA ALA A 542 -16.73 23.86 26.03
C ALA A 542 -16.76 22.81 27.17
N LYS A 543 -16.17 21.63 26.96
CA LYS A 543 -16.04 20.55 27.97
C LYS A 543 -14.68 20.54 28.67
N ASN A 544 -13.76 21.46 28.33
CA ASN A 544 -12.46 21.57 28.99
C ASN A 544 -12.44 22.53 30.20
N GLU A 545 -13.54 23.20 30.55
CA GLU A 545 -13.59 24.05 31.76
C GLU A 545 -14.07 23.30 33.02
N GLU A 546 -14.70 22.13 32.89
CA GLU A 546 -15.09 21.31 34.05
C GLU A 546 -14.03 20.31 34.51
N ALA A 547 -12.97 20.07 33.72
CA ALA A 547 -11.84 19.22 34.10
C ALA A 547 -10.71 19.99 34.82
N ALA A 548 -10.88 21.29 35.07
CA ALA A 548 -9.90 22.16 35.71
C ALA A 548 -10.47 22.93 36.92
N ARG A 549 -11.47 22.35 37.61
CA ARG A 549 -11.94 22.81 38.92
C ARG A 549 -11.81 21.73 39.97
#